data_AF-A0A3S4TU90-F1
#
_entry.id   AF-A0A3S4TU90-F1
#
_cell.length_a   1.000
_cell.length_b   1.000
_cell.length_c   1.000
_cell.angle_alpha   90.00
_cell.angle_beta   90.00
_cell.angle_gamma   90.00
#
_symmetry.space_group_name_H-M   'P 1'
#
loop_
_entity.id
_entity.type
_entity.pdbx_description
1 polymer ?
#
loop_
_entity_poly.entity_id
_entity_poly.type
_entity_poly.pdbx_seq_one_letter_code
_entity_poly.pdbx_strand_id
1 'polypeptide(L)'
;MKAWEMYAQQVKSGEIIACKRIRQAVNRYFLDLENPNFYFDDTIVERFIKFSQLCPHVKGPLRGKPIELSDWQIFLFANLLGFKYKDTGLRKYRSAYVQVARKNAKSTVAAVLANWFLLMETDNKIFTPPPLAETRPELFLMMPVKCAYYPNR
;
A
#
# COMPACT_ATOMS: atom_id res chain seq x y z
N MET A 1 18.47 8.52 -0.71
CA MET A 1 17.75 7.30 -0.30
C MET A 1 16.30 7.68 -0.06
N LYS A 2 15.34 6.96 -0.63
CA LYS A 2 13.91 7.27 -0.53
C LYS A 2 13.33 6.74 0.80
N ALA A 3 12.16 7.27 1.22
CA ALA A 3 11.57 6.95 2.51
C ALA A 3 11.30 5.44 2.72
N TRP A 4 10.79 4.74 1.71
CA TRP A 4 10.55 3.30 1.79
C TRP A 4 11.82 2.46 1.81
N GLU A 5 12.89 2.91 1.13
CA GLU A 5 14.18 2.24 1.14
C GLU A 5 14.84 2.35 2.51
N MET A 6 14.79 3.53 3.13
CA MET A 6 15.30 3.76 4.48
C MET A 6 14.60 2.84 5.47
N TYR A 7 13.25 2.80 5.44
CA TYR A 7 12.49 1.88 6.29
C TYR A 7 12.89 0.41 6.07
N ALA A 8 13.03 -0.02 4.82
CA ALA A 8 13.46 -1.38 4.50
C ALA A 8 14.86 -1.69 5.06
N GLN A 9 15.79 -0.75 4.98
CA GLN A 9 17.14 -0.90 5.55
C GLN A 9 17.12 -0.93 7.07
N GLN A 10 16.36 -0.05 7.72
CA GLN A 10 16.25 0.00 9.19
C GLN A 10 15.62 -1.27 9.77
N VAL A 11 14.64 -1.86 9.06
CA VAL A 11 14.08 -3.17 9.45
C VAL A 11 15.08 -4.30 9.23
N LYS A 12 15.89 -4.23 8.17
CA LYS A 12 16.92 -5.24 7.85
C LYS A 12 18.09 -5.18 8.83
N SER A 13 18.53 -3.98 9.23
CA SER A 13 19.60 -3.76 10.22
C SER A 13 19.15 -4.13 11.65
N GLY A 14 17.85 -4.15 11.90
CA GLY A 14 17.28 -4.41 13.23
C GLY A 14 17.08 -3.16 14.08
N GLU A 15 17.33 -1.96 13.53
CA GLU A 15 17.03 -0.68 14.18
C GLU A 15 15.53 -0.55 14.47
N ILE A 16 14.69 -0.92 13.50
CA ILE A 16 13.24 -1.02 13.70
C ILE A 16 12.89 -2.47 14.04
N ILE A 17 12.40 -2.69 15.27
CA ILE A 17 11.92 -3.99 15.72
C ILE A 17 10.60 -4.31 14.99
N ALA A 18 10.70 -5.16 13.97
CA ALA A 18 9.55 -5.63 13.20
C ALA A 18 9.26 -7.12 13.40
N CYS A 19 7.99 -7.51 13.27
CA CYS A 19 7.57 -8.91 13.38
C CYS A 19 8.07 -9.75 12.20
N LYS A 20 8.03 -11.08 12.34
CA LYS A 20 8.46 -12.04 11.30
C LYS A 20 7.90 -11.72 9.91
N ARG A 21 6.61 -11.36 9.83
CA ARG A 21 5.93 -11.07 8.54
C ARG A 21 6.46 -9.81 7.85
N ILE A 22 6.78 -8.77 8.61
CA ILE A 22 7.36 -7.54 8.05
C ILE A 22 8.80 -7.79 7.59
N ARG A 23 9.60 -8.51 8.38
CA ARG A 23 10.96 -8.90 7.97
C ARG A 23 10.93 -9.73 6.67
N GLN A 24 9.98 -10.65 6.54
CA GLN A 24 9.77 -11.42 5.30
C GLN A 24 9.38 -10.52 4.12
N ALA A 25 8.57 -9.48 4.32
CA ALA A 25 8.22 -8.52 3.28
C ALA A 25 9.43 -7.68 2.85
N VAL A 26 10.27 -7.25 3.80
CA VAL A 26 11.52 -6.52 3.54
C VAL A 26 12.53 -7.39 2.78
N ASN A 27 12.71 -8.65 3.18
CA ASN A 27 13.58 -9.57 2.44
C ASN A 27 13.10 -9.77 1.00
N ARG A 28 11.79 -9.94 0.81
CA ARG A 28 11.18 -10.05 -0.53
C ARG A 28 11.37 -8.78 -1.36
N TYR A 29 11.25 -7.60 -0.75
CA TYR A 29 11.54 -6.33 -1.43
C TYR A 29 12.96 -6.31 -2.01
N PHE A 30 13.98 -6.69 -1.22
CA PHE A 30 15.36 -6.73 -1.72
C PHE A 30 15.56 -7.82 -2.79
N LEU A 31 14.99 -9.00 -2.62
CA LEU A 31 15.04 -10.06 -3.64
C LEU A 31 14.38 -9.64 -4.95
N ASP A 32 13.30 -8.86 -4.87
CA ASP A 32 12.57 -8.37 -6.03
C ASP A 32 13.32 -7.25 -6.77
N LEU A 33 14.14 -6.46 -6.05
CA LEU A 33 15.03 -5.47 -6.66
C LEU A 33 16.19 -6.12 -7.43
N GLU A 34 16.70 -7.24 -6.95
CA GLU A 34 17.77 -8.01 -7.62
C GLU A 34 17.26 -8.83 -8.81
N ASN A 35 15.95 -9.05 -8.91
CA ASN A 35 15.35 -9.89 -9.93
C ASN A 35 15.23 -9.15 -11.27
N PRO A 36 15.80 -9.68 -12.37
CA PRO A 36 15.79 -9.01 -13.67
C PRO A 36 14.39 -8.90 -14.30
N ASN A 37 13.41 -9.70 -13.88
CA ASN A 37 12.05 -9.69 -14.44
C ASN A 37 11.23 -8.48 -13.97
N PHE A 38 11.64 -7.86 -12.87
CA PHE A 38 10.94 -6.72 -12.27
C PHE A 38 11.75 -5.44 -12.43
N TYR A 39 11.04 -4.32 -12.55
CA TYR A 39 11.61 -3.00 -12.32
C TYR A 39 10.78 -2.29 -11.26
N PHE A 40 11.44 -1.39 -10.53
CA PHE A 40 10.81 -0.58 -9.52
C PHE A 40 10.58 0.83 -10.07
N ASP A 41 9.32 1.24 -10.11
CA ASP A 41 8.89 2.57 -10.54
C ASP A 41 8.81 3.49 -9.33
N ASP A 42 9.88 4.25 -9.06
CA ASP A 42 9.88 5.22 -7.96
C ASP A 42 8.86 6.34 -8.17
N THR A 43 8.61 6.71 -9.44
CA THR A 43 7.82 7.89 -9.79
C THR A 43 6.35 7.73 -9.39
N ILE A 44 5.80 6.52 -9.56
CA ILE A 44 4.41 6.23 -9.17
C ILE A 44 4.25 6.25 -7.65
N VAL A 45 5.27 5.79 -6.91
CA VAL A 45 5.26 5.75 -5.44
C VAL A 45 5.33 7.17 -4.89
N GLU A 46 6.21 8.01 -5.40
CA GLU A 46 6.29 9.43 -5.00
C GLU A 46 5.01 10.19 -5.32
N ARG A 47 4.42 9.94 -6.49
CA ARG A 47 3.16 10.55 -6.88
C ARG A 47 2.03 10.14 -5.95
N PHE A 48 2.00 8.88 -5.52
CA PHE A 48 1.03 8.40 -4.52
C PHE A 48 1.22 9.07 -3.16
N ILE A 49 2.46 9.23 -2.69
CA ILE A 49 2.75 9.92 -1.41
C ILE A 49 2.32 11.40 -1.49
N LYS A 50 2.59 12.08 -2.60
CA LYS A 50 2.10 13.46 -2.81
C LYS A 50 0.58 13.52 -2.87
N PHE A 51 -0.06 12.53 -3.49
CA PHE A 51 -1.51 12.43 -3.55
C PHE A 51 -2.15 12.24 -2.17
N SER A 52 -1.52 11.48 -1.27
CA SER A 52 -2.06 11.32 0.10
C SER A 52 -2.12 12.65 0.83
N GLN A 53 -1.15 13.54 0.60
CA GLN A 53 -1.12 14.88 1.21
C GLN A 53 -2.22 15.81 0.66
N LEU A 54 -2.73 15.55 -0.54
CA LEU A 54 -3.87 16.29 -1.10
C LEU A 54 -5.21 15.88 -0.46
N CYS A 55 -5.26 14.74 0.22
CA CYS A 55 -6.45 14.26 0.89
C CYS A 55 -6.49 14.82 2.32
N PRO A 56 -7.42 15.74 2.66
CA PRO A 56 -7.51 16.26 4.02
C PRO A 56 -8.20 15.27 4.95
N HIS A 57 -7.84 15.30 6.23
CA HIS A 57 -8.60 14.62 7.27
C HIS A 57 -10.03 15.19 7.34
N VAL A 58 -11.02 14.31 7.20
CA VAL A 58 -12.45 14.69 7.15
C VAL A 58 -13.04 14.92 8.56
N LYS A 59 -12.52 14.21 9.57
CA LYS A 59 -13.07 14.19 10.94
C LYS A 59 -11.96 14.22 11.99
N GLY A 60 -12.30 14.68 13.19
CA GLY A 60 -11.42 14.66 14.37
C GLY A 60 -10.56 15.92 14.55
N PRO A 61 -9.61 15.91 15.50
CA PRO A 61 -8.78 17.07 15.85
C PRO A 61 -7.86 17.54 14.70
N LEU A 62 -7.56 16.66 13.75
CA LEU A 62 -6.71 16.92 12.60
C LEU A 62 -7.49 17.38 11.37
N ARG A 63 -8.79 17.67 11.49
CA ARG A 63 -9.66 18.05 10.37
C ARG A 63 -9.04 19.19 9.56
N GLY A 64 -9.01 19.03 8.24
CA GLY A 64 -8.44 20.00 7.30
C GLY A 64 -6.93 19.91 7.11
N LYS A 65 -6.20 19.14 7.94
CA LYS A 65 -4.78 18.88 7.72
C LYS A 65 -4.57 17.77 6.67
N PRO A 66 -3.48 17.82 5.89
CA PRO A 66 -3.06 16.73 5.00
C PRO A 66 -2.93 15.39 5.72
N ILE A 67 -3.26 14.30 5.02
CA ILE A 67 -2.96 12.95 5.51
C ILE A 67 -1.48 12.65 5.25
N GLU A 68 -0.73 12.56 6.34
CA GLU A 68 0.67 12.11 6.33
C GLU A 68 0.72 10.60 6.56
N LEU A 69 1.38 9.88 5.64
CA LEU A 69 1.57 8.44 5.73
C LEU A 69 2.78 8.14 6.62
N SER A 70 2.65 7.17 7.52
CA SER A 70 3.78 6.66 8.30
C SER A 70 4.72 5.79 7.45
N ASP A 71 5.98 5.65 7.85
CA ASP A 71 7.03 4.94 7.08
C ASP A 71 6.61 3.52 6.63
N TRP A 72 5.97 2.75 7.49
CA TRP A 72 5.50 1.40 7.14
C TRP A 72 4.36 1.42 6.11
N GLN A 73 3.51 2.46 6.11
CA GLN A 73 2.45 2.63 5.11
C GLN A 73 3.06 3.02 3.77
N ILE A 74 4.07 3.90 3.79
CA ILE A 74 4.83 4.26 2.59
C ILE A 74 5.49 3.00 2.01
N PHE A 75 6.15 2.18 2.84
CA PHE A 75 6.74 0.91 2.41
C PHE A 75 5.69 -0.08 1.86
N LEU A 76 4.51 -0.18 2.48
CA LEU A 76 3.42 -1.02 2.00
C LEU A 76 3.00 -0.61 0.56
N PHE A 77 2.78 0.67 0.33
CA PHE A 77 2.37 1.17 -0.99
C PHE A 77 3.48 1.14 -2.02
N ALA A 78 4.73 1.37 -1.60
CA ALA A 78 5.91 1.19 -2.43
C ALA A 78 5.97 -0.24 -3.00
N ASN A 79 5.75 -1.25 -2.17
CA ASN A 79 5.68 -2.63 -2.63
C ASN A 79 4.49 -2.88 -3.57
N LEU A 80 3.30 -2.34 -3.24
CA LEU A 80 2.07 -2.61 -3.99
C LEU A 80 2.05 -1.94 -5.38
N LEU A 81 2.56 -0.72 -5.49
CA LEU A 81 2.48 0.11 -6.70
C LEU A 81 3.79 0.15 -7.48
N GLY A 82 4.94 0.08 -6.79
CA GLY A 82 6.26 0.30 -7.40
C GLY A 82 6.75 -0.87 -8.25
N PHE A 83 6.49 -2.12 -7.87
CA PHE A 83 6.97 -3.27 -8.65
C PHE A 83 6.10 -3.56 -9.87
N LYS A 84 6.73 -3.55 -11.06
CA LYS A 84 6.12 -3.91 -12.34
C LYS A 84 6.97 -4.93 -13.09
N TYR A 85 6.33 -5.78 -13.88
CA TYR A 85 7.01 -6.69 -14.81
C TYR A 85 7.61 -5.89 -15.97
N LYS A 86 8.87 -6.14 -16.33
CA LYS A 86 9.51 -5.46 -17.46
C LYS A 86 8.81 -5.76 -18.79
N ASP A 87 8.42 -7.01 -19.00
CA ASP A 87 7.87 -7.46 -20.28
C ASP A 87 6.48 -6.90 -20.58
N THR A 88 5.63 -6.76 -19.56
CA THR A 88 4.23 -6.35 -19.73
C THR A 88 3.93 -4.95 -19.21
N GLY A 89 4.83 -4.37 -18.42
CA GLY A 89 4.58 -3.12 -17.69
C GLY A 89 3.52 -3.21 -16.59
N LEU A 90 2.95 -4.41 -16.36
CA LEU A 90 1.88 -4.61 -15.38
C LEU A 90 2.43 -4.69 -13.96
N ARG A 91 1.62 -4.24 -12.99
CA ARG A 91 1.95 -4.36 -11.56
C ARG A 91 2.13 -5.83 -11.16
N LYS A 92 3.16 -6.09 -10.36
CA LYS A 92 3.47 -7.43 -9.84
C LYS A 92 2.35 -7.95 -8.93
N TYR A 93 1.91 -7.11 -8.01
CA TYR A 93 0.90 -7.47 -7.02
C TYR A 93 -0.48 -7.02 -7.51
N ARG A 94 -1.36 -7.99 -7.74
CA ARG A 94 -2.78 -7.70 -8.05
C ARG A 94 -3.61 -7.55 -6.79
N SER A 95 -3.31 -8.34 -5.76
CA SER A 95 -4.03 -8.39 -4.49
C SER A 95 -3.06 -8.28 -3.32
N ALA A 96 -3.49 -7.60 -2.25
CA ALA A 96 -2.73 -7.48 -1.01
C ALA A 96 -3.59 -7.85 0.19
N TYR A 97 -2.98 -8.53 1.16
CA TYR A 97 -3.63 -8.84 2.43
C TYR A 97 -2.88 -8.12 3.56
N VAL A 98 -3.56 -7.19 4.24
CA VAL A 98 -2.94 -6.31 5.23
C VAL A 98 -3.72 -6.38 6.55
N GLN A 99 -3.14 -7.05 7.54
CA GLN A 99 -3.74 -7.17 8.87
C GLN A 99 -3.12 -6.12 9.79
N VAL A 100 -3.96 -5.21 10.32
CA VAL A 100 -3.51 -4.10 11.17
C VAL A 100 -4.43 -3.96 12.38
N ALA A 101 -3.84 -3.76 13.57
CA ALA A 101 -4.57 -3.53 14.81
C ALA A 101 -5.46 -2.27 14.78
N ARG A 102 -6.35 -2.13 15.76
CA ARG A 102 -7.20 -0.93 15.93
C ARG A 102 -6.33 0.33 16.13
N LYS A 103 -6.89 1.48 15.77
CA LYS A 103 -6.28 2.83 15.89
C LYS A 103 -5.06 3.13 14.99
N ASN A 104 -4.70 2.27 14.06
CA ASN A 104 -3.62 2.50 13.09
C ASN A 104 -4.04 3.20 11.78
N ALA A 105 -5.08 4.05 11.82
CA ALA A 105 -5.57 4.81 10.66
C ALA A 105 -5.89 4.00 9.38
N LYS A 106 -6.14 2.68 9.49
CA LYS A 106 -6.31 1.80 8.32
C LYS A 106 -7.48 2.16 7.39
N SER A 107 -8.57 2.72 7.92
CA SER A 107 -9.69 3.20 7.10
C SER A 107 -9.31 4.43 6.28
N THR A 108 -8.49 5.32 6.84
CA THR A 108 -7.94 6.50 6.15
C THR A 108 -7.04 6.06 4.99
N VAL A 109 -6.12 5.14 5.27
CA VAL A 109 -5.20 4.56 4.29
C VAL A 109 -5.95 3.86 3.15
N ALA A 110 -7.02 3.12 3.48
CA ALA A 110 -7.87 2.48 2.48
C ALA A 110 -8.62 3.49 1.60
N ALA A 111 -9.11 4.59 2.17
CA ALA A 111 -9.78 5.65 1.43
C ALA A 111 -8.83 6.37 0.46
N VAL A 112 -7.60 6.68 0.89
CA VAL A 112 -6.56 7.27 0.02
C VAL A 112 -6.26 6.34 -1.15
N LEU A 113 -6.08 5.05 -0.89
CA LEU A 113 -5.83 4.07 -1.95
C LEU A 113 -7.01 3.94 -2.92
N ALA A 114 -8.25 3.92 -2.40
CA ALA A 114 -9.44 3.87 -3.23
C ALA A 114 -9.55 5.11 -4.13
N ASN A 115 -9.34 6.31 -3.58
CA ASN A 115 -9.36 7.55 -4.35
C ASN A 115 -8.27 7.59 -5.42
N TRP A 116 -7.08 7.06 -5.11
CA TRP A 116 -6.01 6.93 -6.09
C TRP A 116 -6.43 6.06 -7.27
N PHE A 117 -6.95 4.86 -7.03
CA PHE A 117 -7.41 3.96 -8.09
C PHE A 117 -8.62 4.49 -8.86
N LEU A 118 -9.46 5.30 -8.22
CA LEU A 118 -10.62 5.92 -8.86
C LEU A 118 -10.19 7.02 -9.84
N LEU A 119 -9.18 7.83 -9.48
CA LEU A 119 -8.78 9.02 -10.24
C LEU A 119 -7.66 8.76 -11.24
N MET A 120 -6.73 7.85 -10.92
CA MET A 120 -5.50 7.65 -11.70
C MET A 120 -5.57 6.46 -12.66
N GLU A 121 -6.48 5.51 -12.43
CA GLU A 121 -6.62 4.32 -13.27
C GLU A 121 -8.01 4.29 -13.91
N THR A 122 -8.06 4.23 -15.24
CA THR A 122 -9.28 4.04 -16.01
C THR A 122 -9.62 2.54 -16.01
N ASP A 123 -10.87 2.17 -15.68
CA ASP A 123 -11.42 0.79 -15.65
C ASP A 123 -11.28 -0.03 -14.35
N ASN A 124 -11.19 0.61 -13.19
CA ASN A 124 -11.26 -0.09 -11.90
C ASN A 124 -12.66 -0.10 -11.28
N LYS A 125 -13.12 -1.30 -10.88
CA LYS A 125 -14.29 -1.46 -10.01
C LYS A 125 -13.84 -1.58 -8.56
N ILE A 126 -14.08 -0.53 -7.77
CA ILE A 126 -13.74 -0.51 -6.35
C ILE A 126 -14.95 -1.06 -5.57
N PHE A 127 -14.76 -2.20 -4.91
CA PHE A 127 -15.76 -2.77 -4.00
C PHE A 127 -15.25 -2.70 -2.57
N THR A 128 -15.94 -1.94 -1.73
CA THR A 128 -15.73 -1.94 -0.27
C THR A 128 -16.88 -2.72 0.36
N PRO A 129 -16.68 -3.98 0.79
CA PRO A 129 -17.73 -4.71 1.49
C PRO A 129 -18.10 -3.95 2.78
N PRO A 130 -19.39 -3.91 3.16
CA PRO A 130 -19.79 -3.36 4.45
C PRO A 130 -19.07 -4.13 5.57
N PRO A 131 -18.75 -3.47 6.70
CA PRO A 131 -18.26 -4.19 7.86
C PRO A 131 -19.29 -5.26 8.22
N LEU A 132 -18.90 -6.54 8.13
CA LEU A 132 -19.74 -7.64 8.62
C LEU A 132 -20.03 -7.32 10.10
N ALA A 133 -21.31 -7.25 10.46
CA ALA A 133 -21.79 -6.79 11.76
C ALA A 133 -21.28 -7.61 12.96
N GLU A 134 -20.55 -8.71 12.71
CA GLU A 134 -19.88 -9.55 13.71
C GLU A 134 -18.37 -9.60 13.48
N THR A 135 -17.67 -8.48 13.66
CA THR A 135 -16.20 -8.54 13.84
C THR A 135 -15.86 -8.48 15.31
N ARG A 136 -15.40 -9.62 15.84
CA ARG A 136 -14.55 -9.75 17.04
C ARG A 136 -13.52 -8.60 17.11
N PRO A 137 -12.95 -8.26 18.29
CA PRO A 137 -12.14 -7.04 18.49
C PRO A 137 -10.94 -6.83 17.54
N GLU A 138 -10.58 -7.83 16.74
CA GLU A 138 -9.64 -7.71 15.62
C GLU A 138 -10.35 -7.21 14.36
N LEU A 139 -10.32 -5.90 14.14
CA LEU A 139 -10.88 -5.28 12.94
C LEU A 139 -10.05 -5.70 11.71
N PHE A 140 -10.52 -6.70 10.98
CA PHE A 140 -9.87 -7.31 9.82
C PHE A 140 -10.12 -6.47 8.58
N LEU A 141 -9.12 -5.74 8.09
CA LEU A 141 -9.21 -5.07 6.80
C LEU A 141 -8.63 -5.99 5.73
N MET A 142 -9.43 -6.93 5.24
CA MET A 142 -9.14 -7.52 3.94
C MET A 142 -9.33 -6.39 2.94
N MET A 143 -8.25 -5.90 2.32
CA MET A 143 -8.33 -5.05 1.15
C MET A 143 -8.18 -5.96 -0.07
N PRO A 144 -9.23 -6.64 -0.55
CA PRO A 144 -9.18 -7.25 -1.85
C PRO A 144 -9.11 -6.10 -2.87
N VAL A 145 -7.92 -5.57 -3.12
CA VAL A 145 -7.64 -4.91 -4.37
C VAL A 145 -7.71 -6.05 -5.38
N LYS A 146 -8.90 -6.32 -5.93
CA LYS A 146 -9.01 -7.14 -7.14
C LYS A 146 -8.91 -6.15 -8.28
N CYS A 147 -7.69 -5.90 -8.76
CA CYS A 147 -7.53 -5.38 -10.12
C CYS A 147 -7.91 -6.51 -11.08
N ALA A 148 -9.21 -6.62 -11.35
CA ALA A 148 -9.73 -7.52 -12.36
C ALA A 148 -9.51 -6.86 -13.73
N TYR A 149 -8.29 -6.98 -14.26
CA TYR A 149 -8.15 -6.98 -15.71
C TYR A 149 -8.65 -8.34 -16.19
N TYR A 150 -9.86 -8.38 -16.73
CA TYR A 150 -10.31 -9.45 -17.60
C TYR A 150 -9.74 -9.16 -18.99
N PRO A 151 -8.64 -9.81 -19.44
CA PRO A 151 -8.45 -9.92 -20.87
C PRO A 151 -9.61 -10.79 -21.38
N ASN A 152 -10.37 -10.30 -22.36
CA ASN A 152 -11.39 -11.07 -23.06
C ASN A 152 -10.88 -12.51 -23.35
N ARG A 153 -11.39 -13.49 -22.60
CA ARG A 153 -11.49 -14.92 -22.93
C ARG A 153 -12.59 -15.54 -22.08
#